data_AF-A0A6G1JGY0-F1
#
_entry.id   AF-A0A6G1JGY0-F1
#
_cell.length_a   1.000
_cell.length_b   1.000
_cell.length_c   1.000
_cell.angle_alpha   90.00
_cell.angle_beta   90.00
_cell.angle_gamma   90.00
#
_symmetry.space_group_name_H-M   'P 1'
#
loop_
_entity.id
_entity.type
_entity.pdbx_description
1 polymer ?
#
loop_
_entity_poly.entity_id
_entity_poly.type
_entity_poly.pdbx_seq_one_letter_code
_entity_poly.pdbx_strand_id
1 'polypeptide(L)'
;LAAMKLMSECKLLDNPSDFAKAHPDLYLDDVKVEYAVKLANCEIVGAQPDQPFAPPHCEVFIPSAEACVKRSWNLWGRAQQQPSQHLPCYPPATESNLHRCLKTLRSSPQYWTSFSNAKFRAVNMCQLSRHAIEREKTLQLHKNLTHITFRVQVAMRSFKQFAEDARREAQQDREQAKQQIQTFQVEIATMHDMVVSNISTYNARFDEAMDTSMSRAIAAVREGQTDVLTSIAAELESFYYGLRAEGSQLAAAMNAEIQQHHEKALLALQIEHGAMMESYSIMSDSLDDANGKVNDINEKVDVIDNQTDKSLSKMDVLHDRLDGLGTKFKTVERAFMLLDALLSL
;
A
#
# COMPACT_ATOMS: atom_id res chain seq x y z
N LEU A 1 -4.61 -7.20 45.48
CA LEU A 1 -6.01 -7.16 44.97
C LEU A 1 -6.43 -5.77 44.49
N ALA A 2 -6.42 -4.73 45.34
CA ALA A 2 -6.66 -3.34 44.89
C ALA A 2 -5.68 -2.88 43.79
N ALA A 3 -4.41 -3.29 43.88
CA ALA A 3 -3.40 -3.02 42.84
C ALA A 3 -3.75 -3.64 41.48
N MET A 4 -4.34 -4.85 41.44
CA MET A 4 -4.75 -5.48 40.18
C MET A 4 -5.93 -4.74 39.53
N LYS A 5 -6.90 -4.28 40.34
CA LYS A 5 -8.01 -3.45 39.85
C LYS A 5 -7.48 -2.13 39.27
N LEU A 6 -6.59 -1.45 39.99
CA LEU A 6 -5.93 -0.24 39.50
C LEU A 6 -5.20 -0.53 38.19
N MET A 7 -4.35 -1.55 38.13
CA MET A 7 -3.65 -1.92 36.91
C MET A 7 -4.60 -2.22 35.76
N SER A 8 -5.78 -2.82 35.99
CA SER A 8 -6.77 -3.02 34.94
C SER A 8 -7.38 -1.71 34.43
N GLU A 9 -7.77 -0.81 35.34
CA GLU A 9 -8.36 0.49 35.01
C GLU A 9 -7.35 1.42 34.32
N CYS A 10 -6.08 1.38 34.75
CA CYS A 10 -4.98 2.14 34.14
C CYS A 10 -4.72 1.77 32.67
N LYS A 11 -5.09 0.55 32.26
CA LYS A 11 -4.85 0.07 30.91
C LYS A 11 -5.88 0.60 29.90
N LEU A 12 -7.05 1.10 30.34
CA LEU A 12 -8.14 1.59 29.47
C LEU A 12 -8.51 0.59 28.35
N LEU A 13 -8.39 -0.72 28.63
CA LEU A 13 -8.43 -1.75 27.57
C LEU A 13 -9.83 -2.23 27.20
N ASP A 14 -10.80 -2.20 28.11
CA ASP A 14 -12.12 -2.80 27.89
C ASP A 14 -13.25 -1.78 28.07
N ASN A 15 -13.97 -1.49 26.98
CA ASN A 15 -15.18 -0.67 26.93
C ASN A 15 -15.14 0.62 27.80
N PRO A 16 -14.16 1.52 27.60
CA PRO A 16 -14.14 2.79 28.30
C PRO A 16 -15.43 3.56 28.00
N SER A 17 -15.99 4.21 29.03
CA SER A 17 -17.09 5.16 28.84
C SER A 17 -16.69 6.24 27.84
N ASP A 18 -17.65 6.88 27.18
CA ASP A 18 -17.32 7.91 26.19
C ASP A 18 -16.55 9.08 26.80
N PHE A 19 -16.79 9.37 28.08
CA PHE A 19 -15.96 10.30 28.87
C PHE A 19 -14.51 9.82 29.02
N ALA A 20 -14.29 8.55 29.36
CA ALA A 20 -12.93 7.99 29.49
C ALA A 20 -12.20 7.91 28.14
N LYS A 21 -12.92 7.80 27.02
CA LYS A 21 -12.34 7.91 25.67
C LYS A 21 -11.94 9.34 25.30
N ALA A 22 -12.79 10.31 25.61
CA ALA A 22 -12.56 11.71 25.31
C ALA A 22 -11.51 12.35 26.24
N HIS A 23 -11.47 11.92 27.50
CA HIS A 23 -10.63 12.50 28.55
C HIS A 23 -9.91 11.42 29.37
N PRO A 24 -9.03 10.60 28.74
CA PRO A 24 -8.38 9.48 29.40
C PRO A 24 -7.56 9.91 30.62
N ASP A 25 -6.87 11.06 30.56
CA ASP A 25 -6.02 11.50 31.66
C ASP A 25 -6.81 11.98 32.88
N LEU A 26 -7.96 12.66 32.67
CA LEU A 26 -8.82 13.09 33.77
C LEU A 26 -9.43 11.89 34.48
N TYR A 27 -9.97 10.94 33.70
CA TYR A 27 -10.48 9.68 34.24
C TYR A 27 -9.40 8.90 35.01
N LEU A 28 -8.19 8.80 34.46
CA LEU A 28 -7.09 8.12 35.12
C LEU A 28 -6.61 8.84 36.38
N ASP A 29 -6.66 10.17 36.41
CA ASP A 29 -6.33 10.93 37.62
C ASP A 29 -7.35 10.70 38.73
N ASP A 30 -8.64 10.62 38.39
CA ASP A 30 -9.69 10.27 39.36
C ASP A 30 -9.48 8.85 39.90
N VAL A 31 -9.21 7.87 39.03
CA VAL A 31 -8.90 6.48 39.41
C VAL A 31 -7.67 6.42 40.35
N LYS A 32 -6.59 7.14 40.02
CA LYS A 32 -5.38 7.20 40.87
C LYS A 32 -5.68 7.85 42.21
N VAL A 33 -6.47 8.91 42.24
CA VAL A 33 -6.83 9.64 43.46
C VAL A 33 -7.73 8.79 44.35
N GLU A 34 -8.75 8.14 43.80
CA GLU A 34 -9.63 7.25 44.55
C GLU A 34 -8.86 6.06 45.12
N TYR A 35 -7.99 5.44 44.33
CA TYR A 35 -7.09 4.39 44.80
C TYR A 35 -6.19 4.90 45.94
N ALA A 36 -5.58 6.07 45.77
CA ALA A 36 -4.69 6.66 46.77
C ALA A 36 -5.41 6.95 48.08
N VAL A 37 -6.63 7.47 48.03
CA VAL A 37 -7.47 7.71 49.21
C VAL A 37 -7.79 6.40 49.92
N LYS A 38 -8.22 5.36 49.19
CA LYS A 38 -8.51 4.05 49.79
C LYS A 38 -7.28 3.42 50.44
N LEU A 39 -6.15 3.44 49.74
CA LEU A 39 -4.90 2.87 50.25
C LEU A 39 -4.40 3.65 51.47
N ALA A 40 -4.44 4.97 51.43
CA ALA A 40 -3.99 5.81 52.54
C ALA A 40 -4.84 5.62 53.79
N ASN A 41 -6.17 5.54 53.65
CA ASN A 41 -7.04 5.27 54.79
C ASN A 41 -6.79 3.87 55.38
N CYS A 42 -6.55 2.85 54.55
CA CYS A 42 -6.15 1.54 55.03
C CYS A 42 -4.80 1.57 55.77
N GLU A 43 -3.80 2.31 55.27
CA GLU A 43 -2.50 2.48 55.93
C GLU A 43 -2.63 3.20 57.28
N ILE A 44 -3.43 4.27 57.34
CA ILE A 44 -3.66 5.07 58.56
C ILE A 44 -4.38 4.25 59.64
N VAL A 45 -5.41 3.50 59.25
CA VAL A 45 -6.17 2.62 60.17
C VAL A 45 -5.30 1.45 60.61
N GLY A 46 -4.57 0.82 59.69
CA GLY A 46 -3.68 -0.29 59.98
C GLY A 46 -2.51 0.08 60.89
N ALA A 47 -2.09 1.36 60.90
CA ALA A 47 -1.07 1.87 61.81
C ALA A 47 -1.57 2.07 63.26
N GLN A 48 -2.87 1.95 63.51
CA GLN A 48 -3.51 2.15 64.83
C GLN A 48 -4.28 0.88 65.27
N PRO A 49 -3.58 -0.20 65.65
CA PRO A 49 -4.22 -1.49 65.92
C PRO A 49 -5.14 -1.46 67.14
N ASP A 50 -4.83 -0.64 68.15
CA ASP A 50 -5.61 -0.54 69.39
C ASP A 50 -6.90 0.27 69.21
N GLN A 51 -6.94 1.13 68.19
CA GLN A 51 -8.05 2.06 67.90
C GLN A 51 -8.13 2.34 66.39
N PRO A 52 -8.75 1.44 65.59
CA PRO A 52 -8.79 1.55 64.13
C PRO A 52 -9.81 2.60 63.68
N PHE A 53 -9.53 3.88 63.95
CA PHE A 53 -10.38 4.98 63.53
C PHE A 53 -9.96 5.52 62.17
N ALA A 54 -10.95 5.62 61.29
CA ALA A 54 -10.82 6.36 60.05
C ALA A 54 -10.53 7.84 60.33
N PRO A 55 -9.75 8.54 59.48
CA PRO A 55 -9.78 9.99 59.45
C PRO A 55 -11.23 10.49 59.28
N PRO A 56 -11.61 11.60 59.93
CA PRO A 56 -12.94 12.16 59.79
C PRO A 56 -13.34 12.35 58.32
N HIS A 57 -14.55 11.92 57.97
CA HIS A 57 -15.11 12.00 56.62
C HIS A 57 -14.50 11.06 55.57
N CYS A 58 -13.64 10.12 55.99
CA CYS A 58 -13.04 9.12 55.12
C CYS A 58 -13.60 7.70 55.33
N GLU A 59 -14.63 7.54 56.16
CA GLU A 59 -15.16 6.25 56.61
C GLU A 59 -15.64 5.38 55.43
N VAL A 60 -16.21 6.02 54.40
CA VAL A 60 -16.70 5.34 53.18
C VAL A 60 -15.58 4.80 52.28
N PHE A 61 -14.33 5.18 52.53
CA PHE A 61 -13.16 4.72 51.76
C PHE A 61 -12.38 3.60 52.46
N ILE A 62 -12.94 3.04 53.53
CA ILE A 62 -12.40 1.87 54.23
C ILE A 62 -13.28 0.67 53.87
N PRO A 63 -12.67 -0.49 53.56
CA PRO A 63 -13.44 -1.68 53.27
C PRO A 63 -14.21 -2.16 54.50
N SER A 64 -15.47 -2.55 54.31
CA SER A 64 -16.34 -3.03 55.39
C SER A 64 -17.12 -4.28 54.95
N ALA A 65 -17.39 -5.18 55.90
CA ALA A 65 -18.11 -6.42 55.61
C ALA A 65 -19.60 -6.15 55.29
N GLU A 66 -20.18 -5.12 55.90
CA GLU A 66 -21.55 -4.66 55.67
C GLU A 66 -21.72 -4.15 54.23
N ALA A 67 -20.70 -3.51 53.67
CA ALA A 67 -20.69 -3.04 52.29
C ALA A 67 -20.74 -4.16 51.25
N CYS A 68 -20.41 -5.40 51.63
CA CYS A 68 -20.54 -6.56 50.74
C CYS A 68 -21.98 -7.09 50.64
N VAL A 69 -22.92 -6.65 51.48
CA VAL A 69 -24.29 -7.19 51.52
C VAL A 69 -25.21 -6.39 50.59
N LYS A 70 -25.48 -6.90 49.38
CA LYS A 70 -26.56 -6.36 48.52
C LYS A 70 -27.92 -6.78 49.09
N ARG A 71 -28.71 -5.85 49.62
CA ARG A 71 -30.13 -6.10 49.97
C ARG A 71 -30.96 -6.20 48.68
N SER A 72 -31.20 -7.42 48.20
CA SER A 72 -32.22 -7.69 47.18
C SER A 72 -33.60 -7.67 47.83
N TRP A 73 -34.47 -6.74 47.44
CA TRP A 73 -35.83 -6.67 47.94
C TRP A 73 -36.72 -7.63 47.13
N ASN A 74 -36.59 -8.93 47.39
CA ASN A 74 -37.47 -9.94 46.80
C ASN A 74 -38.51 -10.30 47.88
N LEU A 75 -39.79 -10.11 47.56
CA LEU A 75 -40.92 -10.26 48.49
C LEU A 75 -41.22 -11.72 48.91
N TRP A 76 -40.44 -12.70 48.44
CA TRP A 76 -40.59 -14.12 48.74
C TRP A 76 -39.19 -14.77 48.83
N GLY A 77 -38.70 -15.00 50.05
CA GLY A 77 -37.49 -15.75 50.33
C GLY A 77 -36.18 -14.94 50.30
N ARG A 78 -35.44 -14.93 51.42
CA ARG A 78 -34.08 -14.36 51.51
C ARG A 78 -33.11 -15.22 50.70
N ALA A 79 -32.66 -14.74 49.55
CA ALA A 79 -31.44 -15.21 48.92
C ALA A 79 -30.29 -14.25 49.27
N GLN A 80 -29.43 -14.63 50.22
CA GLN A 80 -28.14 -13.96 50.41
C GLN A 80 -27.22 -14.35 49.25
N GLN A 81 -26.93 -13.42 48.34
CA GLN A 81 -25.82 -13.60 47.41
C GLN A 81 -24.52 -13.51 48.20
N GLN A 82 -23.75 -14.60 48.25
CA GLN A 82 -22.42 -14.59 48.84
C GLN A 82 -21.51 -13.63 48.05
N PRO A 83 -20.81 -12.69 48.71
CA PRO A 83 -19.89 -11.80 48.02
C PRO A 83 -18.71 -12.58 47.45
N SER A 84 -18.27 -12.21 46.25
CA SER A 84 -17.07 -12.76 45.62
C SER A 84 -15.87 -12.56 46.56
N GLN A 85 -15.22 -13.65 46.97
CA GLN A 85 -14.20 -13.68 48.04
C GLN A 85 -12.92 -12.86 47.76
N HIS A 86 -12.81 -12.13 46.65
CA HIS A 86 -11.53 -11.61 46.14
C HIS A 86 -11.47 -10.09 45.89
N LEU A 87 -12.54 -9.33 46.12
CA LEU A 87 -12.51 -7.86 46.05
C LEU A 87 -12.92 -7.22 47.38
N PRO A 88 -12.15 -6.25 47.91
CA PRO A 88 -12.61 -5.45 49.06
C PRO A 88 -13.86 -4.65 48.67
N CYS A 89 -14.93 -4.81 49.45
CA CYS A 89 -16.17 -4.05 49.26
C CYS A 89 -16.07 -2.72 50.00
N TYR A 90 -16.43 -1.64 49.31
CA TYR A 90 -16.47 -0.30 49.87
C TYR A 90 -17.92 0.17 49.95
N PRO A 91 -18.30 0.93 51.00
CA PRO A 91 -19.55 1.67 51.02
C PRO A 91 -19.70 2.56 49.77
N PRO A 92 -20.94 2.88 49.34
CA PRO A 92 -21.16 3.79 48.22
C PRO A 92 -20.59 5.17 48.56
N ALA A 93 -19.65 5.63 47.74
CA ALA A 93 -19.01 6.94 47.88
C ALA A 93 -19.44 7.87 46.76
N THR A 94 -19.73 9.12 47.10
CA THR A 94 -19.96 10.21 46.14
C THR A 94 -18.69 11.04 45.96
N GLU A 95 -18.64 11.84 44.90
CA GLU A 95 -17.55 12.81 44.68
C GLU A 95 -17.41 13.80 45.85
N SER A 96 -18.52 14.21 46.46
CA SER A 96 -18.54 15.05 47.67
C SER A 96 -17.83 14.38 48.85
N ASN A 97 -18.03 13.07 49.04
CA ASN A 97 -17.32 12.30 50.06
C ASN A 97 -15.81 12.28 49.77
N LEU A 98 -15.41 12.08 48.51
CA LEU A 98 -14.00 12.08 48.11
C LEU A 98 -13.35 13.44 48.39
N HIS A 99 -14.01 14.53 48.02
CA HIS A 99 -13.49 15.88 48.26
C HIS A 99 -13.34 16.18 49.75
N ARG A 100 -14.32 15.80 50.58
CA ARG A 100 -14.28 16.00 52.03
C ARG A 100 -13.17 15.17 52.68
N CYS A 101 -13.03 13.90 52.29
CA CYS A 101 -11.95 13.06 52.77
C CYS A 101 -10.57 13.61 52.36
N LEU A 102 -10.40 14.04 51.11
CA LEU A 102 -9.15 14.65 50.64
C LEU A 102 -8.80 15.92 51.44
N LYS A 103 -9.79 16.72 51.83
CA LYS A 103 -9.58 17.88 52.70
C LYS A 103 -9.00 17.45 54.06
N THR A 104 -9.54 16.39 54.66
CA THR A 104 -9.01 15.80 55.92
C THR A 104 -7.60 15.24 55.73
N LEU A 105 -7.35 14.49 54.65
CA LEU A 105 -6.02 13.92 54.39
C LEU A 105 -4.95 15.00 54.17
N ARG A 106 -5.34 16.19 53.69
CA ARG A 106 -4.44 17.34 53.51
C ARG A 106 -4.23 18.17 54.76
N SER A 107 -5.12 18.07 55.76
CA SER A 107 -5.05 18.92 56.95
C SER A 107 -4.02 18.46 57.98
N SER A 108 -3.50 17.24 57.87
CA SER A 108 -2.49 16.67 58.76
C SER A 108 -1.27 16.19 57.97
N PRO A 109 -0.02 16.51 58.40
CA PRO A 109 1.20 16.00 57.76
C PRO A 109 1.29 14.47 57.72
N GLN A 110 0.78 13.79 58.77
CA GLN A 110 0.82 12.33 58.86
C GLN A 110 -0.09 11.69 57.81
N TYR A 111 -1.31 12.21 57.66
CA TYR A 111 -2.26 11.73 56.64
C TYR A 111 -1.82 12.08 55.22
N TRP A 112 -1.25 13.28 55.04
CA TRP A 112 -0.74 13.71 53.75
C TRP A 112 0.41 12.83 53.25
N THR A 113 1.28 12.38 54.15
CA THR A 113 2.40 11.49 53.80
C THR A 113 1.91 10.14 53.26
N SER A 114 0.93 9.52 53.92
CA SER A 114 0.34 8.27 53.44
C SER A 114 -0.39 8.46 52.10
N PHE A 115 -1.20 9.52 51.97
CA PHE A 115 -1.89 9.85 50.71
C PHE A 115 -0.95 10.12 49.54
N SER A 116 0.08 10.94 49.74
CA SER A 116 1.03 11.30 48.68
C SER A 116 1.85 10.09 48.22
N ASN A 117 2.29 9.23 49.14
CA ASN A 117 2.95 7.97 48.81
C ASN A 117 2.03 7.02 48.05
N ALA A 118 0.78 6.87 48.50
CA ALA A 118 -0.21 6.04 47.81
C ALA A 118 -0.51 6.57 46.40
N LYS A 119 -0.61 7.89 46.22
CA LYS A 119 -0.81 8.53 44.92
C LYS A 119 0.38 8.32 43.99
N PHE A 120 1.61 8.48 44.49
CA PHE A 120 2.82 8.23 43.72
C PHE A 120 2.89 6.77 43.23
N ARG A 121 2.60 5.81 44.12
CA ARG A 121 2.51 4.38 43.76
C ARG A 121 1.45 4.14 42.68
N ALA A 122 0.30 4.79 42.77
CA ALA A 122 -0.77 4.66 41.79
C ALA A 122 -0.35 5.16 40.39
N VAL A 123 0.30 6.33 40.34
CA VAL A 123 0.85 6.90 39.11
C VAL A 123 1.86 5.93 38.49
N ASN A 124 2.81 5.42 39.27
CA ASN A 124 3.84 4.51 38.77
C ASN A 124 3.26 3.20 38.25
N MET A 125 2.30 2.60 38.98
CA MET A 125 1.60 1.39 38.52
C MET A 125 0.84 1.61 37.21
N CYS A 126 0.18 2.76 37.05
CA CYS A 126 -0.48 3.12 35.79
C CYS A 126 0.51 3.28 34.64
N GLN A 127 1.64 3.98 34.86
CA GLN A 127 2.66 4.21 33.84
C GLN A 127 3.27 2.90 33.36
N LEU A 128 3.69 2.02 34.28
CA LEU A 128 4.27 0.72 33.94
C LEU A 128 3.28 -0.16 33.15
N SER A 129 2.00 -0.15 33.56
CA SER A 129 0.96 -0.92 32.89
C SER A 129 0.68 -0.43 31.47
N ARG A 130 0.67 0.89 31.26
CA ARG A 130 0.47 1.50 29.93
C ARG A 130 1.67 1.32 29.02
N HIS A 131 2.88 1.54 29.54
CA HIS A 131 4.12 1.39 28.78
C HIS A 131 4.27 -0.02 28.21
N ALA A 132 3.92 -1.07 28.97
CA ALA A 132 3.94 -2.45 28.48
C ALA A 132 3.00 -2.67 27.27
N ILE A 133 1.82 -2.05 27.28
CA ILE A 133 0.84 -2.15 26.19
C ILE A 133 1.27 -1.33 24.97
N GLU A 134 1.70 -0.09 25.19
CA GLU A 134 2.16 0.81 24.14
C GLU A 134 3.37 0.20 23.40
N ARG A 135 4.30 -0.43 24.14
CA ARG A 135 5.41 -1.19 23.56
C ARG A 135 4.95 -2.36 22.70
N GLU A 136 4.02 -3.18 23.19
CA GLU A 136 3.51 -4.32 22.41
C GLU A 136 2.78 -3.85 21.14
N LYS A 137 1.94 -2.80 21.24
CA LYS A 137 1.28 -2.20 20.07
C LYS A 137 2.28 -1.70 19.03
N THR A 138 3.32 -0.99 19.48
CA THR A 138 4.38 -0.49 18.60
C THR A 138 5.12 -1.64 17.91
N LEU A 139 5.41 -2.71 18.65
CA LEU A 139 6.08 -3.89 18.11
C LEU A 139 5.22 -4.64 17.09
N GLN A 140 3.91 -4.74 17.32
CA GLN A 140 2.96 -5.32 16.37
C GLN A 140 2.85 -4.47 15.09
N LEU A 141 2.77 -3.14 15.23
CA LEU A 141 2.77 -2.23 14.07
C LEU A 141 4.05 -2.41 13.23
N HIS A 142 5.22 -2.47 13.87
CA HIS A 142 6.49 -2.67 13.18
C HIS A 142 6.56 -4.03 12.46
N LYS A 143 6.07 -5.11 13.08
CA LYS A 143 5.95 -6.43 12.44
C LYS A 143 5.07 -6.37 11.19
N ASN A 144 3.91 -5.74 11.28
CA ASN A 144 2.98 -5.60 10.16
C ASN A 144 3.60 -4.79 9.01
N LEU A 145 4.23 -3.65 9.32
CA LEU A 145 4.90 -2.81 8.34
C LEU A 145 6.06 -3.55 7.64
N THR A 146 6.86 -4.29 8.41
CA THR A 146 7.96 -5.09 7.88
C THR A 146 7.44 -6.18 6.95
N HIS A 147 6.35 -6.86 7.33
CA HIS A 147 5.73 -7.89 6.49
C HIS A 147 5.20 -7.32 5.17
N ILE A 148 4.52 -6.17 5.21
CA ILE A 148 4.02 -5.48 4.01
C ILE A 148 5.18 -5.07 3.11
N THR A 149 6.21 -4.43 3.68
CA THR A 149 7.40 -3.99 2.93
C THR A 149 8.08 -5.16 2.22
N PHE A 150 8.22 -6.30 2.90
CA PHE A 150 8.76 -7.51 2.30
C PHE A 150 7.92 -8.01 1.11
N ARG A 151 6.59 -8.06 1.24
CA ARG A 151 5.70 -8.49 0.15
C ARG A 151 5.79 -7.56 -1.07
N VAL A 152 5.85 -6.25 -0.84
CA VAL A 152 6.02 -5.25 -1.91
C VAL A 152 7.37 -5.45 -2.61
N GLN A 153 8.46 -5.65 -1.87
CA GLN A 153 9.78 -5.90 -2.46
C GLN A 153 9.84 -7.20 -3.29
N VAL A 154 9.14 -8.26 -2.87
CA VAL A 154 9.05 -9.50 -3.65
C VAL A 154 8.26 -9.27 -4.94
N ALA A 155 7.09 -8.63 -4.85
CA ALA A 155 6.28 -8.31 -6.03
C ALA A 155 7.03 -7.43 -7.03
N MET A 156 7.77 -6.43 -6.55
CA MET A 156 8.53 -5.53 -7.42
C MET A 156 9.70 -6.23 -8.12
N ARG A 157 10.39 -7.17 -7.44
CA ARG A 157 11.41 -8.01 -8.09
C ARG A 157 10.82 -8.93 -9.15
N SER A 158 9.67 -9.55 -8.85
CA SER A 158 8.94 -10.39 -9.81
C SER A 158 8.51 -9.59 -11.05
N PHE A 159 7.96 -8.40 -10.85
CA PHE A 159 7.57 -7.50 -11.94
C PHE A 159 8.78 -7.08 -12.78
N LYS A 160 9.90 -6.75 -12.13
CA LYS A 160 11.13 -6.39 -12.86
C LYS A 160 11.62 -7.54 -13.75
N GLN A 161 11.63 -8.78 -13.25
CA GLN A 161 12.03 -9.95 -14.03
C GLN A 161 11.09 -10.17 -15.21
N PHE A 162 9.78 -10.14 -14.95
CA PHE A 162 8.76 -10.24 -16.00
C PHE A 162 8.94 -9.18 -17.10
N ALA A 163 9.15 -7.92 -16.71
CA ALA A 163 9.37 -6.84 -17.67
C ALA A 163 10.67 -6.99 -18.47
N GLU A 164 11.75 -7.48 -17.85
CA GLU A 164 13.01 -7.76 -18.54
C GLU A 164 12.87 -8.92 -19.55
N ASP A 165 12.14 -9.98 -19.19
CA ASP A 165 11.91 -11.12 -20.07
C ASP A 165 10.99 -10.75 -21.25
N ALA A 166 9.87 -10.05 -20.99
CA ALA A 166 9.00 -9.53 -22.04
C ALA A 166 9.74 -8.59 -23.00
N ARG A 167 10.66 -7.76 -22.49
CA ARG A 167 11.50 -6.89 -23.33
C ARG A 167 12.47 -7.69 -24.20
N ARG A 168 13.04 -8.77 -23.68
CA ARG A 168 13.96 -9.64 -24.44
C ARG A 168 13.23 -10.37 -25.56
N GLU A 169 12.04 -10.90 -25.28
CA GLU A 169 11.20 -11.57 -26.27
C GLU A 169 10.82 -10.61 -27.40
N ALA A 170 10.30 -9.42 -27.06
CA ALA A 170 10.00 -8.38 -28.05
C ALA A 170 11.22 -7.94 -28.87
N GLN A 171 12.43 -7.93 -28.28
CA GLN A 171 13.67 -7.66 -29.01
C GLN A 171 14.04 -8.79 -29.97
N GLN A 172 13.84 -10.05 -29.58
CA GLN A 172 14.09 -11.21 -30.44
C GLN A 172 13.13 -11.22 -31.63
N ASP A 173 11.84 -11.02 -31.38
CA ASP A 173 10.82 -10.97 -32.43
C ASP A 173 11.11 -9.86 -33.44
N ARG A 174 11.48 -8.67 -32.94
CA ARG A 174 11.86 -7.54 -33.79
C ARG A 174 13.10 -7.83 -34.64
N GLU A 175 14.10 -8.50 -34.10
CA GLU A 175 15.29 -8.85 -34.88
C GLU A 175 14.99 -9.93 -35.92
N GLN A 176 14.12 -10.90 -35.60
CA GLN A 176 13.62 -11.88 -36.58
C GLN A 176 12.82 -11.20 -37.69
N ALA A 177 11.90 -10.30 -37.37
CA ALA A 177 11.14 -9.53 -38.35
C ALA A 177 12.06 -8.71 -39.25
N LYS A 178 13.08 -8.06 -38.67
CA LYS A 178 14.09 -7.32 -39.43
C LYS A 178 14.90 -8.22 -40.37
N GLN A 179 15.29 -9.41 -39.92
CA GLN A 179 15.98 -10.39 -40.78
C GLN A 179 15.07 -10.84 -41.94
N GLN A 180 13.79 -11.12 -41.67
CA GLN A 180 12.83 -11.47 -42.71
C GLN A 180 12.65 -10.34 -43.74
N ILE A 181 12.56 -9.09 -43.28
CA ILE A 181 12.48 -7.91 -44.15
C ILE A 181 13.75 -7.77 -45.01
N GLN A 182 14.94 -8.01 -44.45
CA GLN A 182 16.19 -7.95 -45.21
C GLN A 182 16.26 -9.04 -46.29
N THR A 183 15.91 -10.28 -45.94
CA THR A 183 15.82 -11.37 -46.92
C THR A 183 14.84 -11.03 -48.04
N PHE A 184 13.67 -10.49 -47.68
CA PHE A 184 12.66 -10.05 -48.63
C PHE A 184 13.16 -8.94 -49.57
N GLN A 185 13.91 -7.96 -49.06
CA GLN A 185 14.50 -6.90 -49.89
C GLN A 185 15.50 -7.46 -50.91
N VAL A 186 16.29 -8.46 -50.52
CA VAL A 186 17.23 -9.14 -51.43
C VAL A 186 16.47 -9.91 -52.51
N GLU A 187 15.42 -10.66 -52.14
CA GLU A 187 14.58 -11.40 -53.09
C GLU A 187 13.94 -10.45 -54.13
N ILE A 188 13.38 -9.32 -53.69
CA ILE A 188 12.83 -8.31 -54.60
C ILE A 188 13.90 -7.75 -55.55
N ALA A 189 15.09 -7.43 -55.04
CA ALA A 189 16.18 -6.92 -55.88
C ALA A 189 16.59 -7.94 -56.94
N THR A 190 16.70 -9.22 -56.57
CA THR A 190 17.02 -10.30 -57.53
C THR A 190 15.93 -10.50 -58.57
N MET A 191 14.65 -10.42 -58.18
CA MET A 191 13.52 -10.47 -59.12
C MET A 191 13.57 -9.29 -60.09
N HIS A 192 13.81 -8.08 -59.59
CA HIS A 192 13.94 -6.89 -60.42
C HIS A 192 15.04 -7.05 -61.48
N ASP A 193 16.22 -7.51 -61.06
CA ASP A 193 17.35 -7.73 -61.98
C ASP A 193 17.04 -8.80 -63.04
N MET A 194 16.32 -9.87 -62.66
CA MET A 194 15.86 -10.90 -63.58
C MET A 194 14.89 -10.33 -64.63
N VAL A 195 13.94 -9.49 -64.20
CA VAL A 195 12.98 -8.83 -65.10
C VAL A 195 13.71 -7.92 -66.08
N VAL A 196 14.62 -7.08 -65.60
CA VAL A 196 15.43 -6.19 -66.45
C VAL A 196 16.25 -7.00 -67.47
N SER A 197 16.87 -8.09 -67.03
CA SER A 197 17.63 -9.00 -67.89
C SER A 197 16.75 -9.63 -68.98
N ASN A 198 15.57 -10.14 -68.62
CA ASN A 198 14.65 -10.75 -69.58
C ASN A 198 14.16 -9.73 -70.61
N ILE A 199 13.75 -8.53 -70.17
CA ILE A 199 13.35 -7.45 -71.07
C ILE A 199 14.50 -7.06 -72.01
N SER A 200 15.73 -6.97 -71.51
CA SER A 200 16.90 -6.65 -72.35
C SER A 200 17.16 -7.72 -73.42
N THR A 201 16.95 -8.99 -73.06
CA THR A 201 17.09 -10.13 -73.97
C THR A 201 16.01 -10.10 -75.05
N TYR A 202 14.77 -9.76 -74.68
CA TYR A 202 13.67 -9.59 -75.63
C TYR A 202 13.92 -8.44 -76.61
N ASN A 203 14.41 -7.30 -76.11
CA ASN A 203 14.75 -6.17 -76.98
C ASN A 203 15.87 -6.53 -77.95
N ALA A 204 16.94 -7.20 -77.49
CA ALA A 204 18.02 -7.64 -78.36
C ALA A 204 17.54 -8.59 -79.48
N ARG A 205 16.68 -9.56 -79.13
CA ARG A 205 16.06 -10.46 -80.12
C ARG A 205 15.18 -9.73 -81.12
N PHE A 206 14.41 -8.74 -80.66
CA PHE A 206 13.59 -7.91 -81.52
C PHE A 206 14.45 -7.11 -82.50
N ASP A 207 15.51 -6.46 -82.01
CA ASP A 207 16.43 -5.68 -82.83
C ASP A 207 17.11 -6.56 -83.88
N GLU A 208 17.60 -7.74 -83.50
CA GLU A 208 18.22 -8.70 -84.43
C GLU A 208 17.25 -9.21 -85.50
N ALA A 209 16.03 -9.57 -85.10
CA ALA A 209 15.00 -10.04 -86.03
C ALA A 209 14.56 -8.95 -87.01
N MET A 210 14.44 -7.70 -86.54
CA MET A 210 14.11 -6.55 -87.37
C MET A 210 15.24 -6.19 -88.33
N ASP A 211 16.49 -6.15 -87.87
CA ASP A 211 17.65 -5.83 -88.71
C ASP A 211 17.85 -6.88 -89.82
N THR A 212 17.74 -8.15 -89.45
CA THR A 212 17.80 -9.28 -90.40
C THR A 212 16.67 -9.22 -91.43
N SER A 213 15.44 -8.94 -90.98
CA SER A 213 14.28 -8.86 -91.88
C SER A 213 14.34 -7.64 -92.79
N MET A 214 14.79 -6.50 -92.28
CA MET A 214 14.94 -5.26 -93.05
C MET A 214 16.04 -5.38 -94.10
N SER A 215 17.19 -5.97 -93.73
CA SER A 215 18.29 -6.26 -94.67
C SER A 215 17.84 -7.17 -95.81
N ARG A 216 17.09 -8.25 -95.49
CA ARG A 216 16.52 -9.14 -96.52
C ARG A 216 15.47 -8.45 -97.39
N ALA A 217 14.63 -7.60 -96.80
CA ALA A 217 13.61 -6.87 -97.56
C ALA A 217 14.24 -5.88 -98.55
N ILE A 218 15.28 -5.15 -98.14
CA ILE A 218 16.04 -4.26 -99.03
C ILE A 218 16.64 -5.04 -100.21
N ALA A 219 17.23 -6.20 -99.96
CA ALA A 219 17.78 -7.07 -101.01
C ALA A 219 16.67 -7.57 -101.97
N ALA A 220 15.55 -8.05 -101.44
CA ALA A 220 14.43 -8.56 -102.23
C ALA A 220 13.79 -7.48 -103.12
N VAL A 221 13.65 -6.25 -102.61
CA VAL A 221 13.17 -5.09 -103.40
C VAL A 221 14.13 -4.79 -104.55
N ARG A 222 15.44 -4.80 -104.29
CA ARG A 222 16.46 -4.54 -105.31
C ARG A 222 16.45 -5.58 -106.43
N GLU A 223 16.15 -6.83 -106.10
CA GLU A 223 16.14 -7.97 -107.02
C GLU A 223 14.76 -8.22 -107.68
N GLY A 224 13.72 -7.48 -107.29
CA GLY A 224 12.36 -7.63 -107.82
C GLY A 224 11.65 -8.90 -107.36
N GLN A 225 12.05 -9.48 -106.23
CA GLN A 225 11.52 -10.75 -105.71
C GLN A 225 10.33 -10.51 -104.77
N THR A 226 9.13 -10.39 -105.33
CA THR A 226 7.90 -10.17 -104.55
C THR A 226 7.57 -11.31 -103.59
N ASP A 227 7.88 -12.55 -103.95
CA ASP A 227 7.58 -13.73 -103.12
C ASP A 227 8.41 -13.77 -101.83
N VAL A 228 9.62 -13.20 -101.86
CA VAL A 228 10.49 -13.08 -100.68
C VAL A 228 9.95 -12.04 -99.72
N LEU A 229 9.36 -10.94 -100.22
CA LEU A 229 8.73 -9.92 -99.37
C LEU A 229 7.51 -10.46 -98.63
N THR A 230 6.68 -11.30 -99.26
CA THR A 230 5.57 -11.99 -98.59
C THR A 230 6.05 -12.99 -97.53
N SER A 231 7.14 -13.72 -97.80
CA SER A 231 7.77 -14.61 -96.80
C SER A 231 8.26 -13.83 -95.58
N ILE A 232 8.97 -12.71 -95.80
CA ILE A 232 9.47 -11.86 -94.70
C ILE A 232 8.31 -11.31 -93.87
N ALA A 233 7.21 -10.88 -94.51
CA ALA A 233 6.04 -10.39 -93.80
C ALA A 233 5.41 -11.47 -92.90
N ALA A 234 5.28 -12.70 -93.40
CA ALA A 234 4.75 -13.83 -92.63
C ALA A 234 5.68 -14.22 -91.46
N GLU A 235 7.00 -14.18 -91.66
CA GLU A 235 7.99 -14.44 -90.61
C GLU A 235 7.94 -13.37 -89.50
N LEU A 236 7.85 -12.09 -89.87
CA LEU A 236 7.70 -10.97 -88.93
C LEU A 236 6.40 -11.07 -88.13
N GLU A 237 5.31 -11.45 -88.79
CA GLU A 237 4.03 -11.67 -88.12
C GLU A 237 4.11 -12.81 -87.11
N SER A 238 4.68 -13.96 -87.51
CA SER A 238 4.92 -15.10 -86.62
C SER A 238 5.82 -14.73 -85.43
N PHE A 239 6.92 -14.03 -85.68
CA PHE A 239 7.83 -13.54 -84.65
C PHE A 239 7.11 -12.61 -83.66
N TYR A 240 6.32 -11.65 -84.15
CA TYR A 240 5.55 -10.74 -83.31
C TYR A 240 4.55 -11.47 -82.42
N TYR A 241 3.81 -12.45 -82.95
CA TYR A 241 2.89 -13.25 -82.15
C TYR A 241 3.62 -14.09 -81.10
N GLY A 242 4.79 -14.66 -81.43
CA GLY A 242 5.63 -15.37 -80.47
C GLY A 242 6.12 -14.46 -79.34
N LEU A 243 6.68 -13.31 -79.68
CA LEU A 243 7.16 -12.32 -78.72
C LEU A 243 6.05 -11.81 -77.80
N ARG A 244 4.85 -11.58 -78.36
CA ARG A 244 3.67 -11.18 -77.58
C ARG A 244 3.21 -12.26 -76.61
N ALA A 245 3.20 -13.53 -77.04
CA ALA A 245 2.81 -14.65 -76.18
C ALA A 245 3.79 -14.82 -75.01
N GLU A 246 5.09 -14.79 -75.30
CA GLU A 246 6.15 -14.87 -74.29
C GLU A 246 6.11 -13.67 -73.33
N GLY A 247 5.97 -12.45 -73.84
CA GLY A 247 5.84 -11.24 -73.03
C GLY A 247 4.60 -11.26 -72.12
N SER A 248 3.48 -11.79 -72.61
CA SER A 248 2.28 -11.99 -71.79
C SER A 248 2.48 -13.02 -70.69
N GLN A 249 3.23 -14.11 -70.94
CA GLN A 249 3.56 -15.10 -69.91
C GLN A 249 4.49 -14.53 -68.85
N LEU A 250 5.50 -13.76 -69.26
CA LEU A 250 6.40 -13.09 -68.31
C LEU A 250 5.63 -12.10 -67.42
N ALA A 251 4.75 -11.29 -68.01
CA ALA A 251 3.91 -10.35 -67.25
C ALA A 251 2.98 -11.06 -66.25
N ALA A 252 2.41 -12.20 -66.65
CA ALA A 252 1.56 -13.00 -65.76
C ALA A 252 2.36 -13.62 -64.60
N ALA A 253 3.55 -14.18 -64.88
CA ALA A 253 4.44 -14.73 -63.86
C ALA A 253 4.89 -13.65 -62.87
N MET A 254 5.29 -12.48 -63.37
CA MET A 254 5.72 -11.35 -62.55
C MET A 254 4.59 -10.83 -61.65
N ASN A 255 3.38 -10.67 -62.20
CA ASN A 255 2.23 -10.27 -61.39
C ASN A 255 1.90 -11.30 -60.30
N ALA A 256 1.99 -12.59 -60.58
CA ALA A 256 1.75 -13.63 -59.59
C ALA A 256 2.78 -13.58 -58.45
N GLU A 257 4.05 -13.36 -58.78
CA GLU A 257 5.13 -13.29 -57.81
C GLU A 257 5.02 -12.00 -56.95
N ILE A 258 4.77 -10.85 -57.57
CA ILE A 258 4.51 -9.58 -56.84
C ILE A 258 3.33 -9.73 -55.88
N GLN A 259 2.25 -10.37 -56.32
CA GLN A 259 1.07 -10.57 -55.48
C GLN A 259 1.39 -11.45 -54.27
N GLN A 260 2.13 -12.54 -54.48
CA GLN A 260 2.57 -13.42 -53.39
C GLN A 260 3.46 -12.67 -52.38
N HIS A 261 4.38 -11.83 -52.85
CA HIS A 261 5.24 -11.02 -51.99
C HIS A 261 4.45 -9.94 -51.24
N HIS A 262 3.46 -9.34 -51.88
CA HIS A 262 2.56 -8.38 -51.24
C HIS A 262 1.76 -9.01 -50.09
N GLU A 263 1.21 -10.22 -50.30
CA GLU A 263 0.49 -10.96 -49.27
C GLU A 263 1.38 -11.33 -48.09
N LYS A 264 2.61 -11.79 -48.34
CA LYS A 264 3.59 -12.08 -47.27
C LYS A 264 3.93 -10.82 -46.45
N ALA A 265 4.10 -9.67 -47.10
CA ALA A 265 4.38 -8.41 -46.42
C ALA A 265 3.20 -7.95 -45.55
N LEU A 266 1.97 -8.11 -46.02
CA LEU A 266 0.77 -7.82 -45.23
C LEU A 266 0.65 -8.75 -44.02
N LEU A 267 0.92 -10.04 -44.18
CA LEU A 267 0.93 -11.00 -43.06
C LEU A 267 1.98 -10.64 -42.01
N ALA A 268 3.19 -10.28 -42.42
CA ALA A 268 4.24 -9.86 -41.50
C ALA A 268 3.84 -8.61 -40.70
N LEU A 269 3.26 -7.60 -41.37
CA LEU A 269 2.75 -6.39 -40.70
C LEU A 269 1.61 -6.71 -39.73
N GLN A 270 0.71 -7.62 -40.10
CA GLN A 270 -0.41 -8.01 -39.25
C GLN A 270 0.06 -8.79 -38.01
N ILE A 271 1.08 -9.64 -38.15
CA ILE A 271 1.72 -10.36 -37.03
C ILE A 271 2.40 -9.36 -36.08
N GLU A 272 3.19 -8.41 -36.60
CA GLU A 272 3.81 -7.37 -35.76
C GLU A 272 2.77 -6.54 -35.01
N HIS A 273 1.72 -6.10 -35.72
CA HIS A 273 0.63 -5.35 -35.09
C HIS A 273 -0.09 -6.19 -34.01
N GLY A 274 -0.32 -7.48 -34.27
CA GLY A 274 -0.92 -8.41 -33.31
C GLY A 274 -0.07 -8.58 -32.05
N ALA A 275 1.22 -8.87 -32.20
CA ALA A 275 2.15 -9.01 -31.09
C ALA A 275 2.28 -7.72 -30.27
N MET A 276 2.27 -6.56 -30.94
CA MET A 276 2.28 -5.26 -30.26
C MET A 276 1.01 -5.03 -29.44
N MET A 277 -0.16 -5.34 -29.99
CA MET A 277 -1.44 -5.21 -29.29
C MET A 277 -1.55 -6.16 -28.10
N GLU A 278 -1.05 -7.39 -28.23
CA GLU A 278 -1.02 -8.37 -27.14
C GLU A 278 -0.08 -7.92 -26.02
N SER A 279 1.12 -7.45 -26.35
CA SER A 279 2.05 -6.87 -25.40
C SER A 279 1.44 -5.67 -24.66
N TYR A 280 0.72 -4.80 -25.38
CA TYR A 280 0.00 -3.67 -24.78
C TYR A 280 -1.11 -4.13 -23.83
N SER A 281 -1.89 -5.14 -24.22
CA SER A 281 -2.94 -5.72 -23.37
C SER A 281 -2.35 -6.28 -22.07
N ILE A 282 -1.28 -7.08 -22.17
CA ILE A 282 -0.61 -7.68 -21.00
C ILE A 282 -0.04 -6.59 -20.07
N MET A 283 0.58 -5.55 -20.64
CA MET A 283 1.07 -4.42 -19.84
C MET A 283 -0.08 -3.67 -19.16
N SER A 284 -1.19 -3.43 -19.88
CA SER A 284 -2.37 -2.76 -19.34
C SER A 284 -2.97 -3.54 -18.18
N ASP A 285 -3.16 -4.86 -18.34
CA ASP A 285 -3.70 -5.73 -17.29
C ASP A 285 -2.78 -5.75 -16.05
N SER A 286 -1.46 -5.80 -16.27
CA SER A 286 -0.49 -5.76 -15.18
C SER A 286 -0.46 -4.39 -14.48
N LEU A 287 -0.68 -3.29 -15.20
CA LEU A 287 -0.82 -1.93 -14.66
C LEU A 287 -2.10 -1.80 -13.84
N ASP A 288 -3.21 -2.38 -14.30
CA ASP A 288 -4.47 -2.39 -13.56
C ASP A 288 -4.36 -3.20 -12.27
N ASP A 289 -3.72 -4.37 -12.28
CA ASP A 289 -3.43 -5.14 -11.05
C ASP A 289 -2.51 -4.38 -10.09
N ALA A 290 -1.47 -3.72 -10.61
CA ALA A 290 -0.59 -2.88 -9.81
C ALA A 290 -1.35 -1.70 -9.19
N ASN A 291 -2.22 -1.04 -9.97
CA ASN A 291 -3.05 0.08 -9.50
C ASN A 291 -4.06 -0.38 -8.43
N GLY A 292 -4.66 -1.56 -8.60
CA GLY A 292 -5.52 -2.18 -7.58
C GLY A 292 -4.78 -2.42 -6.26
N LYS A 293 -3.55 -2.92 -6.31
CA LYS A 293 -2.69 -3.11 -5.13
C LYS A 293 -2.27 -1.78 -4.49
N VAL A 294 -1.98 -0.76 -5.29
CA VAL A 294 -1.66 0.59 -4.78
C VAL A 294 -2.87 1.18 -4.05
N ASN A 295 -4.09 1.00 -4.56
CA ASN A 295 -5.30 1.46 -3.89
C ASN A 295 -5.53 0.76 -2.54
N ASP A 296 -5.33 -0.56 -2.45
CA ASP A 296 -5.39 -1.31 -1.18
C ASP A 296 -4.32 -0.84 -0.18
N ILE A 297 -3.12 -0.50 -0.67
CA ILE A 297 -2.08 0.11 0.18
C ILE A 297 -2.52 1.50 0.64
N ASN A 298 -3.09 2.32 -0.24
CA ASN A 298 -3.51 3.67 0.07
C ASN A 298 -4.60 3.67 1.16
N GLU A 299 -5.59 2.77 1.05
CA GLU A 299 -6.61 2.58 2.09
C GLU A 299 -5.98 2.19 3.44
N LYS A 300 -4.99 1.30 3.43
CA LYS A 300 -4.26 0.93 4.65
C LYS A 300 -3.41 2.07 5.22
N VAL A 301 -2.82 2.90 4.36
CA VAL A 301 -2.05 4.08 4.77
C VAL A 301 -2.98 5.12 5.39
N ASP A 302 -4.15 5.39 4.82
CA ASP A 302 -5.15 6.30 5.41
C ASP A 302 -5.59 5.85 6.81
N VAL A 303 -5.77 4.54 7.00
CA VAL A 303 -6.08 3.98 8.33
C VAL A 303 -4.93 4.23 9.32
N ILE A 304 -3.68 4.07 8.89
CA ILE A 304 -2.50 4.32 9.72
C ILE A 304 -2.33 5.81 10.01
N ASP A 305 -2.54 6.67 9.01
CA ASP A 305 -2.42 8.13 9.13
C ASP A 305 -3.43 8.67 10.14
N ASN A 306 -4.70 8.28 10.02
CA ASN A 306 -5.74 8.62 10.99
C ASN A 306 -5.40 8.10 12.41
N GLN A 307 -4.82 6.90 12.53
CA GLN A 307 -4.34 6.39 13.82
C GLN A 307 -3.15 7.19 14.37
N THR A 308 -2.28 7.70 13.48
CA THR A 308 -1.09 8.48 13.82
C THR A 308 -1.48 9.89 14.24
N ASP A 309 -2.35 10.57 13.52
CA ASP A 309 -2.93 11.87 13.89
C ASP A 309 -3.66 11.81 15.23
N LYS A 310 -4.43 10.73 15.46
CA LYS A 310 -5.05 10.48 16.75
C LYS A 310 -4.02 10.24 17.87
N SER A 311 -2.82 9.78 17.53
CA SER A 311 -1.73 9.59 18.49
C SER A 311 -0.94 10.87 18.73
N LEU A 312 -0.67 11.66 17.69
CA LEU A 312 0.02 12.95 17.74
C LEU A 312 -0.80 14.01 18.48
N SER A 313 -2.09 14.13 18.18
CA SER A 313 -3.01 15.03 18.91
C SER A 313 -3.05 14.73 20.42
N LYS A 314 -2.94 13.46 20.81
CA LYS A 314 -2.78 13.09 22.23
C LYS A 314 -1.42 13.51 22.78
N MET A 315 -0.37 13.47 21.97
CA MET A 315 0.98 13.85 22.34
C MET A 315 1.11 15.37 22.54
N ASP A 316 0.48 16.18 21.69
CA ASP A 316 0.43 17.64 21.85
C ASP A 316 -0.30 18.03 23.12
N VAL A 317 -1.45 17.39 23.40
CA VAL A 317 -2.18 17.61 24.66
C VAL A 317 -1.33 17.23 25.87
N LEU A 318 -0.49 16.18 25.77
CA LEU A 318 0.46 15.82 26.83
C LEU A 318 1.58 16.86 26.96
N HIS A 319 2.09 17.38 25.85
CA HIS A 319 3.14 18.40 25.83
C HIS A 319 2.68 19.70 26.51
N ASP A 320 1.52 20.23 26.10
CA ASP A 320 0.93 21.45 26.68
C ASP A 320 0.67 21.30 28.18
N ARG A 321 0.26 20.10 28.61
CA ARG A 321 0.03 19.80 30.03
C ARG A 321 1.33 19.67 30.82
N LEU A 322 2.39 19.10 30.23
CA LEU A 322 3.72 19.05 30.83
C LEU A 322 4.31 20.46 31.01
N ASP A 323 4.12 21.34 30.03
CA ASP A 323 4.53 22.74 30.13
C ASP A 323 3.72 23.50 31.20
N GLY A 324 2.41 23.26 31.23
CA GLY A 324 1.52 23.76 32.29
C GLY A 324 1.89 23.25 33.71
N LEU A 325 2.45 22.05 33.82
CA LEU A 325 3.00 21.53 35.09
C LEU A 325 4.34 22.19 35.43
N GLY A 326 5.23 22.37 34.46
CA GLY A 326 6.51 23.04 34.65
C GLY A 326 6.35 24.49 35.14
N THR A 327 5.40 25.22 34.58
CA THR A 327 5.06 26.60 35.01
C THR A 327 4.50 26.64 36.44
N LYS A 328 3.64 25.67 36.81
CA LYS A 328 3.15 25.54 38.19
C LYS A 328 4.24 25.17 39.17
N PHE A 329 5.15 24.26 38.81
CA PHE A 329 6.31 23.92 39.63
C PHE A 329 7.21 25.13 39.87
N LYS A 330 7.51 25.93 38.83
CA LYS A 330 8.25 27.20 38.99
C LYS A 330 7.53 28.19 39.92
N THR A 331 6.20 28.20 39.90
CA THR A 331 5.41 29.07 40.79
C THR A 331 5.49 28.61 42.24
N VAL A 332 5.41 27.29 42.47
CA VAL A 332 5.57 26.68 43.80
C VAL A 332 6.98 26.87 44.33
N GLU A 333 8.00 26.69 43.49
CA GLU A 333 9.41 26.94 43.82
C GLU A 333 9.63 28.40 44.27
N ARG A 334 9.06 29.37 43.53
CA ARG A 334 9.08 30.79 43.94
C ARG A 334 8.37 31.04 45.27
N ALA A 335 7.25 30.37 45.53
CA ALA A 335 6.53 30.50 46.79
C ALA A 335 7.33 29.95 47.98
N PHE A 336 8.05 28.83 47.79
CA PHE A 336 8.94 28.29 48.81
C PHE A 336 10.17 29.19 49.05
N MET A 337 10.76 29.76 47.99
CA MET A 337 11.85 30.74 48.14
C MET A 337 11.41 31.99 48.93
N LEU A 338 10.17 32.45 48.74
CA LEU A 338 9.58 33.56 49.51
C LEU A 338 9.36 33.20 50.98
N LEU A 339 8.88 31.99 51.25
CA LEU A 339 8.71 31.46 52.61
C LEU A 339 10.04 31.31 53.34
N ASP A 340 11.07 30.82 52.65
CA ASP A 340 12.41 30.66 53.20
C ASP A 340 13.03 32.03 53.54
N ALA A 341 12.87 33.02 52.66
CA ALA A 341 13.30 34.39 52.91
C ALA A 341 12.58 35.05 54.10
N LEU A 342 11.29 34.75 54.30
CA LEU A 342 10.51 35.26 55.45
C LEU A 342 10.85 34.58 56.78
N LEU A 343 11.33 33.33 56.74
CA LEU A 343 11.78 32.59 57.93
C LEU A 343 13.24 32.87 58.30
N SER A 344 13.98 33.53 57.42
CA SER A 344 15.39 33.95 57.60
C SER A 344 15.56 35.36 58.18
N LEU A 345 14.44 36.05 58.46
CA LEU A 345 14.31 37.35 59.14
C LEU A 345 13.79 37.13 60.56
#